data_AF-A0A9R0XCF8-F1
#
_entry.id   AF-A0A9R0XCF8-F1
#
_cell.length_a   1.000
_cell.length_b   1.000
_cell.length_c   1.000
_cell.angle_alpha   90.00
_cell.angle_beta   90.00
_cell.angle_gamma   90.00
#
_symmetry.space_group_name_H-M   'P 1'
#
loop_
_entity.id
_entity.type
_entity.pdbx_description
1 polymer ?
#
loop_
_entity_poly.entity_id
_entity_poly.type
_entity_poly.pdbx_seq_one_letter_code
_entity_poly.pdbx_strand_id
1 'polypeptide(L)'
;MEQESGLGYSFHDLRKMPGHMHRNIKDVQIIGFCSAKSMVELTCHILENSKLLKCLKLSTCYNGEILCSYNNNGKCLPMSRGMMMEAHKALLAVERYILGKVPSTVELKVEEPCGRCNALVS
;
A
#
# COMPACT_ATOMS: atom_id res chain seq x y z
N MET A 1 -32.80 -5.48 17.75
CA MET A 1 -31.81 -6.29 17.03
C MET A 1 -31.31 -5.43 15.89
N GLU A 2 -30.03 -5.05 16.01
CA GLU A 2 -29.09 -4.51 15.01
C GLU A 2 -29.49 -3.28 14.18
N GLN A 3 -28.79 -2.15 14.41
CA GLN A 3 -28.35 -1.25 13.34
C GLN A 3 -26.96 -0.66 13.65
N GLU A 4 -26.10 -0.77 12.64
CA GLU A 4 -24.84 -0.08 12.34
C GLU A 4 -23.77 0.08 13.44
N SER A 5 -22.91 -0.94 13.52
CA SER A 5 -21.57 -0.79 14.06
C SER A 5 -20.61 -0.41 12.94
N GLY A 6 -20.04 0.79 13.03
CA GLY A 6 -18.99 1.27 12.12
C GLY A 6 -17.84 0.28 12.02
N LEU A 7 -17.39 0.02 10.79
CA LEU A 7 -16.30 -0.90 10.47
C LEU A 7 -14.95 -0.33 10.94
N GLY A 8 -14.74 -0.36 12.25
CA GLY A 8 -13.42 -0.34 12.85
C GLY A 8 -12.75 -1.68 12.59
N TYR A 9 -12.11 -1.83 11.43
CA TYR A 9 -11.33 -3.03 11.12
C TYR A 9 -10.22 -3.22 12.16
N SER A 10 -10.46 -4.15 13.08
CA SER A 10 -9.53 -4.56 14.12
C SER A 10 -8.42 -5.41 13.51
N PHE A 11 -7.18 -5.20 13.95
CA PHE A 11 -5.99 -5.97 13.51
C PHE A 11 -6.13 -7.48 13.73
N HIS A 12 -7.02 -7.88 14.63
CA HIS A 12 -7.22 -9.27 15.04
C HIS A 12 -7.88 -10.16 13.97
N ASP A 13 -8.34 -9.58 12.85
CA ASP A 13 -9.14 -10.29 11.85
C ASP A 13 -8.40 -10.56 10.52
N LEU A 14 -7.09 -10.30 10.44
CA LEU A 14 -6.29 -10.59 9.24
C LEU A 14 -5.99 -12.09 9.14
N ARG A 15 -6.35 -12.70 8.00
CA ARG A 15 -6.04 -14.10 7.69
C ARG A 15 -4.53 -14.25 7.52
N LYS A 16 -3.96 -15.32 8.10
CA LYS A 16 -2.56 -15.70 7.87
C LYS A 16 -2.50 -16.73 6.75
N MET A 17 -1.73 -16.46 5.70
CA MET A 17 -1.45 -17.45 4.66
C MET A 17 -0.44 -18.50 5.19
N PRO A 18 -0.54 -19.79 4.78
CA PRO A 18 0.44 -20.82 5.14
C PRO A 18 1.86 -20.38 4.76
N GLY A 19 2.78 -20.41 5.72
CA GLY A 19 4.13 -19.87 5.55
C GLY A 19 5.06 -20.81 4.80
N HIS A 20 5.44 -20.45 3.57
CA HIS A 20 6.69 -20.91 2.97
C HIS A 20 7.72 -19.79 3.12
N MET A 21 8.84 -20.06 3.81
CA MET A 21 9.88 -19.04 3.97
C MET A 21 10.56 -18.72 2.64
N HIS A 22 10.46 -17.46 2.22
CA HIS A 22 11.12 -16.95 1.03
C HIS A 22 12.56 -16.54 1.37
N ARG A 23 13.51 -17.47 1.20
CA ARG A 23 14.90 -17.30 1.67
C ARG A 23 15.74 -16.32 0.84
N ASN A 24 15.33 -15.97 -0.38
CA ASN A 24 16.15 -15.20 -1.31
C ASN A 24 15.54 -13.86 -1.74
N ILE A 25 14.32 -13.54 -1.29
CA ILE A 25 13.69 -12.25 -1.63
C ILE A 25 14.39 -11.14 -0.84
N LYS A 26 14.88 -10.15 -1.58
CA LYS A 26 15.56 -8.96 -1.03
C LYS A 26 14.79 -7.67 -1.29
N ASP A 27 14.09 -7.60 -2.42
CA ASP A 27 13.40 -6.41 -2.86
C ASP A 27 12.00 -6.80 -3.34
N VAL A 28 10.98 -6.09 -2.85
CA VAL A 28 9.59 -6.28 -3.28
C VAL A 28 9.02 -4.93 -3.67
N GLN A 29 8.40 -4.87 -4.83
CA GLN A 29 7.61 -3.72 -5.26
C GLN A 29 6.18 -4.17 -5.55
N ILE A 30 5.21 -3.48 -4.94
CA ILE A 30 3.79 -3.64 -5.20
C ILE A 30 3.30 -2.35 -5.87
N ILE A 31 2.89 -2.46 -7.13
CA ILE A 31 2.29 -1.37 -7.90
C ILE A 31 0.77 -1.48 -7.79
N GLY A 32 0.07 -0.36 -7.61
CA GLY A 32 -1.37 -0.34 -7.38
C GLY A 32 -1.78 -0.90 -6.01
N PHE A 33 -0.95 -0.71 -4.98
CA PHE A 33 -1.31 -1.04 -3.60
C PHE A 33 -2.60 -0.31 -3.20
N CYS A 34 -3.62 -1.07 -2.82
CA CYS A 34 -4.94 -0.57 -2.43
C CYS A 34 -5.31 -0.99 -1.01
N SER A 35 -6.38 -0.42 -0.46
CA SER A 35 -6.84 -0.68 0.91
C SER A 35 -7.53 -2.04 1.09
N ALA A 36 -7.60 -2.86 0.03
CA ALA A 36 -8.21 -4.18 0.11
C ALA A 36 -7.53 -5.04 1.18
N LYS A 37 -8.34 -5.71 2.02
CA LYS A 37 -7.86 -6.57 3.12
C LYS A 37 -6.83 -7.59 2.65
N SER A 38 -7.05 -8.21 1.48
CA SER A 38 -6.13 -9.18 0.89
C SER A 38 -4.75 -8.59 0.53
N MET A 39 -4.69 -7.33 0.09
CA MET A 39 -3.41 -6.65 -0.21
C MET A 39 -2.61 -6.35 1.05
N VAL A 40 -3.30 -5.95 2.11
CA VAL A 40 -2.71 -5.76 3.43
C VAL A 40 -2.20 -7.09 3.97
N GLU A 41 -3.00 -8.16 3.90
CA GLU A 41 -2.63 -9.51 4.33
C GLU A 41 -1.41 -10.04 3.57
N LEU A 42 -1.39 -9.90 2.24
CA LEU A 42 -0.25 -10.28 1.41
C LEU A 42 1.04 -9.53 1.83
N THR A 43 0.93 -8.23 2.04
CA THR A 43 2.09 -7.40 2.41
C THR A 43 2.63 -7.76 3.79
N CYS A 44 1.73 -8.02 4.76
CA CYS A 44 2.12 -8.54 6.07
C CYS A 44 2.82 -9.90 5.94
N HIS A 45 2.28 -10.79 5.11
CA HIS A 45 2.84 -12.12 4.90
C HIS A 45 4.27 -12.05 4.32
N ILE A 46 4.51 -11.13 3.37
CA ILE A 46 5.84 -10.88 2.80
C ILE A 46 6.82 -10.44 3.89
N LEU A 47 6.43 -9.50 4.75
CA LEU A 47 7.25 -9.03 5.88
C LEU A 47 7.55 -10.16 6.87
N GLU A 48 6.57 -11.02 7.16
CA GLU A 48 6.69 -12.13 8.10
C GLU A 48 7.56 -13.30 7.56
N ASN A 49 7.56 -13.53 6.24
CA ASN A 49 8.14 -14.74 5.64
C ASN A 49 9.39 -14.50 4.79
N SER A 50 9.85 -13.25 4.63
CA SER A 50 11.01 -12.89 3.80
C SER A 50 12.19 -12.40 4.66
N LYS A 51 13.00 -13.32 5.19
CA LYS A 51 14.10 -12.99 6.13
C LYS A 51 15.19 -12.08 5.57
N LEU A 52 15.43 -12.13 4.26
CA LEU A 52 16.47 -11.33 3.60
C LEU A 52 15.92 -10.06 2.95
N LEU A 53 14.65 -9.74 3.18
CA LEU A 53 14.05 -8.53 2.64
C LEU A 53 14.82 -7.31 3.16
N LYS A 54 15.16 -6.42 2.23
CA LYS A 54 15.88 -5.17 2.46
C LYS A 54 15.04 -3.98 2.04
N CYS A 55 14.23 -4.11 0.99
CA CYS A 55 13.40 -3.02 0.47
C CYS A 55 11.97 -3.52 0.21
N LEU A 56 10.99 -2.80 0.73
CA LEU A 56 9.59 -2.95 0.39
C LEU A 56 9.08 -1.62 -0.17
N LYS A 57 8.66 -1.63 -1.43
CA LYS A 57 8.11 -0.46 -2.12
C LYS A 57 6.62 -0.65 -2.40
N LEU A 58 5.78 0.22 -1.85
CA LEU A 58 4.34 0.23 -2.03
C LEU A 58 3.94 1.46 -2.83
N SER A 59 3.47 1.27 -4.06
CA SER A 59 2.98 2.36 -4.89
C SER A 59 1.46 2.34 -4.92
N THR A 60 0.83 3.43 -4.48
CA THR A 60 -0.64 3.55 -4.47
C THR A 60 -1.23 3.87 -5.86
N CYS A 61 -0.35 4.10 -6.85
CA CYS A 61 -0.73 4.39 -8.22
C CYS A 61 -0.72 3.12 -9.09
N TYR A 62 -1.80 2.88 -9.83
CA TYR A 62 -1.95 1.70 -10.68
C TYR A 62 -1.03 1.70 -11.92
N ASN A 63 -0.65 2.87 -12.43
CA ASN A 63 0.37 2.99 -13.47
C ASN A 63 1.54 3.78 -12.90
N GLY A 64 2.75 3.22 -12.93
CA GLY A 64 3.98 3.90 -12.54
C GLY A 64 4.23 5.20 -13.31
N GLU A 65 3.57 5.38 -14.45
CA GLU A 65 3.61 6.57 -15.32
C GLU A 65 2.66 7.70 -14.90
N ILE A 66 1.74 7.47 -13.95
CA ILE A 66 0.81 8.52 -13.47
C ILE A 66 1.50 9.47 -12.48
N LEU A 67 2.62 9.06 -11.89
CA LEU A 67 3.39 9.92 -11.01
C LEU A 67 4.06 11.02 -11.86
N CYS A 68 3.77 12.28 -11.53
CA CYS A 68 4.32 13.47 -12.20
C CYS A 68 5.87 13.52 -12.28
N SER A 69 6.58 12.60 -11.61
CA SER A 69 8.03 12.38 -11.71
C SER A 69 8.48 11.70 -13.01
N TYR A 70 7.61 10.96 -13.71
CA TYR A 70 7.97 10.26 -14.96
C TYR A 70 7.59 11.02 -16.23
N ASN A 71 6.63 11.96 -16.14
CA ASN A 71 6.24 12.76 -17.30
C ASN A 71 6.99 14.10 -17.31
N ASN A 72 7.98 14.23 -18.20
CA ASN A 72 8.76 15.46 -18.40
C ASN A 72 7.91 16.70 -18.73
N ASN A 73 6.64 16.51 -19.10
CA ASN A 73 5.69 17.58 -19.37
C ASN A 73 5.02 18.14 -18.11
N GLY A 74 5.32 17.62 -16.92
CA GLY A 74 4.77 18.09 -15.64
C GLY A 74 3.27 17.85 -15.44
N LYS A 75 2.65 17.05 -16.33
CA LYS A 75 1.22 16.69 -16.31
C LYS A 75 1.06 15.25 -15.87
N CYS A 76 0.32 15.02 -14.79
CA CYS A 76 -0.09 13.68 -14.41
C CYS A 76 -1.20 13.18 -15.35
N LEU A 77 -1.23 11.87 -15.62
CA LEU A 77 -2.37 11.26 -16.29
C LEU A 77 -3.60 11.37 -15.37
N PRO A 78 -4.80 11.63 -15.93
CA PRO A 78 -6.00 11.80 -15.12
C PRO A 78 -6.34 10.51 -14.38
N MET A 79 -6.32 10.55 -13.05
CA MET A 79 -6.93 9.51 -12.21
C MET A 79 -8.40 9.84 -11.99
N SER A 80 -9.26 8.81 -11.95
CA SER A 80 -10.63 9.02 -11.52
C SER A 80 -10.67 9.44 -10.04
N ARG A 81 -11.73 10.16 -9.64
CA ARG A 81 -11.97 10.50 -8.23
C ARG A 81 -11.92 9.27 -7.33
N GLY A 82 -12.49 8.14 -7.79
CA GLY A 82 -12.47 6.88 -7.06
C GLY A 82 -11.05 6.35 -6.84
N MET A 83 -10.18 6.43 -7.85
CA MET A 83 -8.78 6.01 -7.73
C MET A 83 -7.99 6.89 -6.75
N MET A 84 -8.22 8.21 -6.77
CA MET A 84 -7.58 9.11 -5.80
C MET A 84 -8.04 8.82 -4.37
N MET A 85 -9.35 8.68 -4.15
CA MET A 85 -9.88 8.32 -2.83
C MET A 85 -9.32 6.98 -2.34
N GLU A 86 -9.20 6.00 -3.23
CA GLU A 86 -8.64 4.70 -2.91
C GLU A 86 -7.15 4.77 -2.56
N ALA A 87 -6.38 5.56 -3.28
CA ALA A 87 -4.97 5.76 -2.96
C ALA A 87 -4.79 6.39 -1.56
N HIS A 88 -5.62 7.36 -1.16
CA HIS A 88 -5.60 7.90 0.20
C HIS A 88 -5.96 6.84 1.25
N LYS A 89 -6.98 6.00 0.99
CA LYS A 89 -7.28 4.87 1.87
C LYS A 89 -6.12 3.88 1.97
N ALA A 90 -5.42 3.65 0.88
CA ALA A 90 -4.26 2.78 0.84
C ALA A 90 -3.12 3.32 1.71
N LEU A 91 -2.85 4.63 1.68
CA LEU A 91 -1.88 5.27 2.58
C LEU A 91 -2.24 5.07 4.06
N LEU A 92 -3.51 5.33 4.42
CA LEU A 92 -4.01 5.08 5.78
C LEU A 92 -3.88 3.59 6.18
N ALA A 93 -4.08 2.67 5.23
CA ALA A 93 -3.89 1.25 5.48
C ALA A 93 -2.41 0.89 5.71
N VAL A 94 -1.47 1.55 5.03
CA VAL A 94 -0.02 1.38 5.29
C VAL A 94 0.32 1.85 6.69
N GLU A 95 -0.07 3.06 7.06
CA GLU A 95 0.19 3.65 8.39
C GLU A 95 -0.37 2.76 9.50
N ARG A 96 -1.62 2.31 9.32
CA ARG A 96 -2.31 1.49 10.32
C ARG A 96 -1.72 0.09 10.38
N TYR A 97 -1.65 -0.63 9.28
CA TYR A 97 -1.46 -2.09 9.32
C TYR A 97 -0.05 -2.57 8.99
N ILE A 98 0.71 -1.78 8.23
CA ILE A 98 2.01 -2.20 7.68
C ILE A 98 3.17 -1.61 8.47
N LEU A 99 3.12 -0.31 8.79
CA LEU A 99 4.24 0.41 9.42
C LEU A 99 4.77 -0.30 10.68
N GLY A 100 3.87 -0.71 11.58
CA GLY A 100 4.24 -1.41 12.81
C GLY A 100 4.76 -2.85 12.64
N LYS A 101 4.72 -3.39 11.42
CA LYS A 101 5.21 -4.74 11.09
C LYS A 101 6.50 -4.74 10.29
N VAL A 102 6.95 -3.57 9.81
CA VAL A 102 8.20 -3.46 9.05
C VAL A 102 9.38 -3.71 10.00
N PRO A 103 10.20 -4.75 9.78
CA PRO A 103 11.42 -4.92 10.55
C PRO A 103 12.36 -3.73 10.35
N SER A 104 13.12 -3.34 11.38
CA SER A 104 14.08 -2.22 11.30
C SER A 104 15.17 -2.41 10.23
N THR A 105 15.38 -3.63 9.75
CA THR A 105 16.32 -3.97 8.67
C THR A 105 15.74 -3.77 7.26
N VAL A 106 14.45 -3.45 7.15
CA VAL A 106 13.74 -3.26 5.88
C VAL A 106 13.47 -1.78 5.67
N GLU A 107 13.92 -1.24 4.54
CA GLU A 107 13.55 0.07 4.05
C GLU A 107 12.13 0.02 3.44
N LEU A 108 11.16 0.71 4.06
CA LEU A 108 9.83 0.90 3.49
C LEU A 108 9.79 2.18 2.66
N LYS A 109 9.39 2.08 1.39
CA LYS A 109 9.12 3.20 0.50
C LYS A 109 7.65 3.21 0.11
N VAL A 110 6.96 4.31 0.41
CA VAL A 110 5.56 4.51 0.03
C VAL A 110 5.51 5.60 -1.03
N GLU A 111 4.98 5.27 -2.21
CA GLU A 111 4.72 6.27 -3.24
C GLU A 111 3.26 6.71 -3.17
N GLU A 112 3.09 7.96 -2.77
CA GLU A 112 1.81 8.64 -2.71
C GLU A 112 1.40 9.17 -4.10
N PRO A 113 0.11 9.44 -4.32
CA PRO A 113 -0.34 10.19 -5.49
C PRO A 113 0.29 11.58 -5.52
N CYS A 114 0.40 12.18 -6.69
CA CYS A 114 0.95 13.52 -6.81
C CYS A 114 0.12 14.55 -6.02
N GLY A 115 0.76 15.23 -5.06
CA GLY A 115 0.12 16.28 -4.24
C GLY A 115 -0.48 17.44 -5.06
N ARG A 116 0.06 17.73 -6.25
CA ARG A 116 -0.50 18.76 -7.16
C ARG A 116 -1.85 18.33 -7.75
N CYS A 117 -2.08 17.03 -7.92
CA CYS A 117 -3.34 16.48 -8.42
C CYS A 117 -4.35 16.23 -7.29
N ASN A 118 -3.87 15.97 -6.06
CA ASN A 118 -4.74 15.85 -4.88
C ASN A 118 -5.55 17.13 -4.59
N ALA A 119 -5.01 18.30 -4.91
CA ALA A 119 -5.67 19.60 -4.69
C ALA A 119 -6.85 19.89 -5.64
N LEU A 120 -7.09 19.08 -6.67
CA LEU A 120 -8.19 19.27 -7.63
C LEU A 120 -9.48 18.55 -7.22
N VAL A 121 -9.50 17.93 -6.03
CA VAL A 121 -10.63 17.14 -5.51
C VAL A 121 -11.27 17.76 -4.27
N SER A 122 -10.70 18.85 -3.76
CA SER A 122 -11.26 19.66 -2.66
C SER A 122 -12.33 20.63 -3.13
#